data_AF-A0A497AR88-F1
#
_entry.id   AF-A0A497AR88-F1
#
_cell.length_a   1.000
_cell.length_b   1.000
_cell.length_c   1.000
_cell.angle_alpha   90.00
_cell.angle_beta   90.00
_cell.angle_gamma   90.00
#
_symmetry.space_group_name_H-M   'P 1'
#
loop_
_entity.id
_entity.type
_entity.pdbx_description
1 polymer ?
#
loop_
_entity_poly.entity_id
_entity_poly.type
_entity_poly.pdbx_seq_one_letter_code
_entity_poly.pdbx_strand_id
1 'polypeptide(L)'
;MKTRKLVVRRPITVESFKLEKVWSKEGGVVEAFEGMYALRQEDIVEVTASRAKQLLTTSPETFSLKGREEIWLFLDNCCEEAEEEIVDFSRLWEEYRSWSEKQGKTSMLSKEDFEKELSGLFEVVESEGKTCLKGLRLREEG
;
A
#
# COMPACT_ATOMS: atom_id res chain seq x y z
N MET A 1 -18.82 -0.43 -4.91
CA MET A 1 -17.87 -0.39 -3.77
C MET A 1 -16.46 -0.38 -4.34
N LYS A 2 -15.53 0.41 -3.77
CA LYS A 2 -14.11 0.34 -4.19
C LYS A 2 -13.47 -0.87 -3.51
N THR A 3 -12.99 -1.84 -4.28
CA THR A 3 -12.22 -2.98 -3.79
C THR A 3 -10.72 -2.63 -3.75
N ARG A 4 -9.98 -3.30 -2.87
CA ARG A 4 -8.53 -3.18 -2.68
C ARG A 4 -7.90 -4.55 -2.81
N LYS A 5 -6.67 -4.59 -3.32
CA LYS A 5 -5.89 -5.83 -3.43
C LYS A 5 -4.80 -5.82 -2.38
N LEU A 6 -4.75 -6.85 -1.57
CA LEU A 6 -3.66 -7.08 -0.63
C LEU A 6 -2.78 -8.24 -1.12
N VAL A 7 -1.49 -8.18 -0.83
CA VAL A 7 -0.54 -9.29 -0.98
C VAL A 7 -0.34 -9.94 0.38
N VAL A 8 -0.29 -11.26 0.36
CA VAL A 8 -0.05 -12.07 1.55
C VAL A 8 1.46 -12.17 1.78
N ARG A 9 1.94 -11.64 2.91
CA ARG A 9 3.34 -11.63 3.32
C ARG A 9 3.75 -12.89 4.06
N ARG A 10 2.79 -13.52 4.75
CA ARG A 10 3.00 -14.76 5.51
C ARG A 10 1.83 -15.70 5.28
N PRO A 11 2.06 -17.02 5.12
CA PRO A 11 0.97 -17.97 4.95
C PRO A 11 -0.04 -17.91 6.09
N ILE A 12 -1.33 -17.96 5.76
CA ILE A 12 -2.42 -17.88 6.74
C ILE A 12 -3.67 -18.56 6.20
N THR A 13 -4.54 -19.02 7.09
CA THR A 13 -5.90 -19.46 6.73
C THR A 13 -6.93 -18.42 7.14
N VAL A 14 -7.80 -18.01 6.21
CA VAL A 14 -8.80 -16.96 6.43
C VAL A 14 -10.17 -17.43 5.97
N GLU A 15 -11.23 -17.06 6.69
CA GLU A 15 -12.61 -17.36 6.30
C GLU A 15 -12.98 -16.71 4.98
N SER A 16 -13.63 -17.46 4.09
CA SER A 16 -13.90 -17.04 2.72
C SER A 16 -14.76 -15.79 2.63
N PHE A 17 -15.73 -15.62 3.53
CA PHE A 17 -16.59 -14.43 3.57
C PHE A 17 -15.84 -13.12 3.89
N LYS A 18 -14.60 -13.21 4.38
CA LYS A 18 -13.76 -12.03 4.61
C LYS A 18 -13.16 -11.48 3.32
N LEU A 19 -13.11 -12.27 2.25
CA LEU A 19 -12.45 -11.93 0.99
C LEU A 19 -13.46 -11.99 -0.17
N GLU A 20 -13.29 -11.11 -1.15
CA GLU A 20 -14.11 -11.10 -2.37
C GLU A 20 -13.57 -12.10 -3.40
N LYS A 21 -12.24 -12.15 -3.54
CA LYS A 21 -11.56 -13.03 -4.51
C LYS A 21 -10.10 -13.24 -4.13
N VAL A 22 -9.53 -14.37 -4.52
CA VAL A 22 -8.12 -14.68 -4.30
C VAL A 22 -7.48 -15.14 -5.61
N TRP A 23 -6.27 -14.66 -5.88
CA TRP A 23 -5.42 -15.16 -6.96
C TRP A 23 -4.09 -15.64 -6.39
N SER A 24 -3.57 -16.72 -6.95
CA SER A 24 -2.23 -17.18 -6.63
C SER A 24 -1.20 -16.23 -7.22
N LYS A 25 0.05 -16.34 -6.77
CA LYS A 25 1.17 -15.59 -7.36
C LYS A 25 1.34 -15.86 -8.87
N GLU A 26 0.96 -17.05 -9.35
CA GLU A 26 0.96 -17.42 -10.77
C GLU A 26 -0.25 -16.88 -11.56
N GLY A 27 -1.17 -16.16 -10.88
CA GLY A 27 -2.34 -15.54 -11.50
C GLY A 27 -3.57 -16.44 -11.63
N GLY A 28 -3.50 -17.69 -11.17
CA GLY A 28 -4.65 -18.59 -11.09
C GLY A 28 -5.64 -18.14 -10.01
N VAL A 29 -6.94 -18.39 -10.20
CA VAL A 29 -7.93 -18.14 -9.14
C VAL A 29 -7.76 -19.22 -8.08
N VAL A 30 -7.66 -18.81 -6.81
CA VAL A 30 -7.65 -19.74 -5.68
C VAL A 30 -9.09 -19.93 -5.23
N GLU A 31 -9.52 -21.18 -5.13
CA GLU A 31 -10.83 -21.54 -4.60
C GLU A 31 -10.74 -21.83 -3.10
N ALA A 32 -11.80 -21.47 -2.38
CA ALA A 32 -11.89 -21.76 -0.96
C ALA A 32 -12.14 -23.27 -0.77
N PHE A 33 -11.49 -23.84 0.24
CA PHE A 33 -11.75 -25.19 0.71
C PHE A 33 -12.54 -25.11 2.01
N GLU A 34 -13.71 -25.74 2.06
CA GLU A 34 -14.57 -25.79 3.27
C GLU A 34 -14.86 -24.41 3.88
N GLY A 35 -15.05 -23.39 3.03
CA GLY A 35 -15.33 -22.02 3.48
C GLY A 35 -14.10 -21.25 3.98
N MET A 36 -12.90 -21.76 3.72
CA MET A 36 -11.62 -21.15 4.11
C MET A 36 -10.70 -20.99 2.90
N TYR A 37 -9.95 -19.89 2.87
CA TYR A 37 -8.82 -19.73 1.98
C TYR A 37 -7.53 -20.09 2.72
N ALA A 38 -6.78 -21.05 2.18
CA ALA A 38 -5.41 -21.33 2.59
C ALA A 38 -4.46 -20.45 1.76
N LEU A 39 -4.21 -19.24 2.24
CA LEU A 39 -3.42 -18.23 1.57
C LEU A 39 -1.93 -18.52 1.72
N ARG A 40 -1.22 -18.54 0.60
CA ARG A 40 0.23 -18.69 0.52
C ARG A 40 0.87 -17.32 0.46
N GLN A 41 2.15 -17.27 0.76
CA GLN A 41 2.93 -16.06 0.52
C GLN A 41 2.83 -15.67 -0.96
N GLU A 42 2.69 -14.36 -1.21
CA GLU A 42 2.49 -13.73 -2.52
C GLU A 42 1.11 -13.94 -3.17
N ASP A 43 0.20 -14.69 -2.53
CA ASP A 43 -1.19 -14.70 -2.96
C ASP A 43 -1.79 -13.30 -2.83
N ILE A 44 -2.75 -13.02 -3.69
CA ILE A 44 -3.40 -11.73 -3.80
C ILE A 44 -4.84 -11.89 -3.41
N VAL A 45 -5.28 -11.12 -2.43
CA VAL A 45 -6.67 -11.11 -2.00
C VAL A 45 -7.32 -9.79 -2.40
N GLU A 46 -8.52 -9.86 -2.97
CA GLU A 46 -9.37 -8.70 -3.16
C GLU A 46 -10.38 -8.62 -2.03
N VAL A 47 -10.50 -7.43 -1.46
CA VAL A 47 -11.34 -7.13 -0.30
C VAL A 47 -12.00 -5.77 -0.48
N THR A 48 -13.05 -5.51 0.28
CA THR A 48 -13.60 -4.15 0.39
C THR A 48 -12.61 -3.20 1.07
N ALA A 49 -12.74 -1.90 0.84
CA ALA A 49 -11.84 -0.91 1.46
C ALA A 49 -11.86 -0.94 3.01
N SER A 50 -13.03 -1.14 3.63
CA SER A 50 -13.15 -1.28 5.09
C SER A 50 -12.42 -2.52 5.60
N ARG A 51 -12.54 -3.63 4.87
CA ARG A 51 -11.85 -4.88 5.22
C ARG A 51 -10.35 -4.79 5.02
N ALA A 52 -9.89 -4.10 3.97
CA ALA A 52 -8.47 -3.83 3.76
C ALA A 52 -7.86 -3.11 4.97
N LYS A 53 -8.49 -2.03 5.44
CA LYS A 53 -8.06 -1.31 6.64
C LYS A 53 -7.99 -2.24 7.85
N GLN A 54 -9.04 -3.03 8.08
CA GLN A 54 -9.07 -3.97 9.20
C GLN A 54 -7.91 -4.97 9.16
N LEU A 55 -7.69 -5.64 8.02
CA LEU A 55 -6.64 -6.66 7.87
C LEU A 55 -5.24 -6.08 8.04
N LEU A 56 -5.00 -4.88 7.50
CA LEU A 56 -3.73 -4.17 7.65
C LEU A 56 -3.48 -3.72 9.09
N THR A 57 -4.52 -3.37 9.85
CA THR A 57 -4.38 -3.00 11.27
C THR A 57 -4.23 -4.21 12.19
N THR A 58 -4.97 -5.30 11.95
CA THR A 58 -4.96 -6.47 12.84
C THR A 58 -3.88 -7.49 12.52
N SER A 59 -3.35 -7.47 11.30
CA SER A 59 -2.33 -8.43 10.84
C SER A 59 -1.36 -7.76 9.85
N PRO A 60 -0.68 -6.66 10.25
CA PRO A 60 0.23 -5.91 9.39
C PRO A 60 1.41 -6.73 8.86
N GLU A 61 1.82 -7.76 9.60
CA GLU A 61 2.88 -8.69 9.19
C GLU A 61 2.42 -9.74 8.17
N THR A 62 1.11 -9.90 7.99
CA THR A 62 0.49 -10.91 7.13
C THR A 62 0.00 -10.32 5.82
N PHE A 63 -0.47 -9.07 5.80
CA PHE A 63 -1.01 -8.44 4.60
C PHE A 63 -0.30 -7.11 4.29
N SER A 64 -0.07 -6.87 3.02
CA SER A 64 0.40 -5.59 2.48
C SER A 64 -0.50 -5.19 1.30
N LEU A 65 -0.49 -3.94 0.84
CA LEU A 65 -1.23 -3.57 -0.38
C LEU A 65 -0.49 -4.04 -1.64
N LYS A 66 -1.19 -4.74 -2.56
CA LYS A 66 -0.60 -5.25 -3.81
C LYS A 66 -0.12 -4.09 -4.69
N GLY A 67 1.13 -4.18 -5.12
CA GLY A 67 1.75 -3.22 -6.05
C GLY A 67 2.15 -1.91 -5.37
N ARG A 68 2.07 -1.84 -4.03
CA ARG A 68 2.31 -0.61 -3.27
C ARG A 68 3.16 -0.83 -2.02
N GLU A 69 3.69 -2.03 -1.81
CA GLU A 69 4.75 -2.31 -0.81
C GLU A 69 5.94 -1.37 -0.94
N GLU A 70 6.25 -0.97 -2.18
CA GLU A 70 7.30 -0.01 -2.45
C GLU A 70 7.01 1.38 -1.88
N ILE A 71 5.76 1.83 -1.94
CA ILE A 71 5.33 3.10 -1.34
C ILE A 71 5.43 2.99 0.18
N TRP A 72 4.98 1.89 0.78
CA TRP A 72 5.12 1.68 2.22
C TRP A 72 6.56 1.64 2.69
N LEU A 73 7.43 0.89 1.99
CA LEU A 73 8.86 0.87 2.28
C LEU A 73 9.48 2.26 2.13
N PHE A 74 9.11 3.00 1.10
CA PHE A 74 9.54 4.40 0.97
C PHE A 74 9.07 5.25 2.16
N LEU A 75 7.79 5.17 2.54
CA LEU A 75 7.27 5.93 3.68
C LEU A 75 7.97 5.54 4.99
N ASP A 76 8.20 4.25 5.23
CA ASP A 76 8.86 3.75 6.45
C ASP A 76 10.34 4.14 6.53
N ASN A 77 11.02 4.26 5.39
CA ASN A 77 12.46 4.57 5.34
C ASN A 77 12.73 6.09 5.26
N CYS A 78 11.91 6.80 4.50
CA CYS A 78 12.17 8.18 4.10
C CYS A 78 11.18 9.18 4.72
N CYS A 79 10.10 8.73 5.35
CA CYS A 79 9.09 9.59 5.95
C CYS A 79 8.86 9.25 7.43
N GLU A 80 8.22 10.18 8.12
CA GLU A 80 7.70 9.99 9.47
C GLU A 80 6.39 10.73 9.66
N GLU A 81 5.60 10.28 10.63
CA GLU A 81 4.33 10.90 10.98
C GLU A 81 4.57 12.30 11.55
N ALA A 82 3.84 13.27 11.02
CA ALA A 82 3.90 14.66 11.45
C ALA A 82 2.52 15.29 11.26
N GLU A 83 1.64 15.11 12.24
CA GLU A 83 0.19 15.37 12.15
C GLU A 83 -0.16 16.77 11.62
N GLU A 84 0.59 17.80 12.00
CA GLU A 84 0.33 19.19 11.62
C GLU A 84 1.16 19.67 10.42
N GLU A 85 2.08 18.84 9.92
CA GLU A 85 2.91 19.21 8.78
C GLU A 85 2.24 18.83 7.46
N ILE A 86 2.56 19.64 6.44
CA ILE A 86 2.16 19.40 5.07
C ILE A 86 3.40 19.25 4.20
N VAL A 87 3.35 18.32 3.25
CA VAL A 87 4.44 18.09 2.30
C VAL A 87 3.92 18.15 0.88
N ASP A 88 4.66 18.86 0.03
CA ASP A 88 4.40 18.98 -1.41
C ASP A 88 4.45 17.59 -2.05
N PHE A 89 3.37 17.23 -2.74
CA PHE A 89 3.26 15.95 -3.43
C PHE A 89 4.37 15.74 -4.47
N SER A 90 4.74 16.80 -5.21
CA SER A 90 5.80 16.70 -6.22
C SER A 90 7.16 16.41 -5.60
N ARG A 91 7.43 16.95 -4.40
CA ARG A 91 8.65 16.67 -3.64
C ARG A 91 8.69 15.21 -3.17
N LEU A 92 7.58 14.69 -2.63
CA LEU A 92 7.48 13.28 -2.26
C LEU A 92 7.71 12.34 -3.44
N TRP A 93 7.17 12.68 -4.60
CA TRP A 93 7.40 11.92 -5.82
C TRP A 93 8.88 11.87 -6.20
N GLU A 94 9.58 13.00 -6.15
CA GLU A 94 11.02 13.06 -6.43
C GLU A 94 11.84 12.20 -5.47
N GLU A 95 11.53 12.27 -4.17
CA GLU A 95 12.19 11.43 -3.15
C GLU A 95 11.91 9.95 -3.35
N TYR A 96 10.65 9.59 -3.64
CA TYR A 96 10.27 8.22 -3.96
C TYR A 96 11.05 7.70 -5.17
N ARG A 97 11.21 8.52 -6.22
CA ARG A 97 11.99 8.14 -7.41
C ARG A 97 13.46 7.92 -7.05
N SER A 98 14.07 8.87 -6.34
CA SER A 98 15.48 8.76 -5.95
C SER A 98 15.73 7.54 -5.06
N TRP A 99 14.87 7.31 -4.06
CA TRP A 99 14.95 6.14 -3.21
C TRP A 99 14.79 4.85 -4.02
N SER A 100 13.82 4.77 -4.92
CA SER A 100 13.56 3.58 -5.75
C SER A 100 14.75 3.25 -6.67
N GLU A 101 15.39 4.26 -7.25
CA GLU A 101 16.63 4.11 -8.04
C GLU A 101 17.78 3.58 -7.17
N LYS A 102 17.97 4.13 -5.95
CA LYS A 102 18.99 3.66 -4.99
C LYS A 102 18.77 2.19 -4.58
N GLN A 103 17.52 1.73 -4.54
CA GLN A 103 17.18 0.32 -4.28
C GLN A 103 17.38 -0.61 -5.51
N GLY A 104 17.82 -0.08 -6.66
CA GLY A 104 18.06 -0.86 -7.87
C GLY A 104 16.78 -1.35 -8.55
N LYS A 105 15.64 -0.68 -8.32
CA LYS A 105 14.36 -1.09 -8.91
C LYS A 105 14.25 -0.66 -10.37
N THR A 106 13.96 -1.63 -11.24
CA THR A 106 13.88 -1.46 -12.69
C THR A 106 12.48 -1.14 -13.21
N SER A 107 11.44 -1.29 -12.37
CA SER A 107 10.06 -0.95 -12.69
C SER A 107 9.47 -0.13 -11.56
N MET A 108 9.50 1.19 -11.72
CA MET A 108 8.87 2.14 -10.80
C MET A 108 7.39 2.31 -11.13
N LEU A 109 6.58 2.59 -10.10
CA LEU A 109 5.20 3.02 -10.26
C LEU A 109 5.13 4.30 -11.13
N SER A 110 3.99 4.52 -11.79
CA SER A 110 3.73 5.81 -12.45
C SER A 110 3.48 6.91 -11.41
N LYS A 111 3.72 8.18 -11.77
CA LYS A 111 3.39 9.32 -10.90
C LYS A 111 1.91 9.32 -10.53
N GLU A 112 1.03 9.01 -11.48
CA GLU A 112 -0.43 8.95 -11.26
C GLU A 112 -0.82 7.82 -10.27
N ASP A 113 -0.17 6.66 -10.36
CA ASP A 113 -0.44 5.57 -9.43
C ASP A 113 0.08 5.86 -8.02
N PHE A 114 1.24 6.53 -7.92
CA PHE A 114 1.79 7.03 -6.68
C PHE A 114 0.85 8.05 -6.03
N GLU A 115 0.35 9.01 -6.81
CA GLU A 115 -0.60 10.02 -6.35
C GLU A 115 -1.90 9.42 -5.86
N LYS A 116 -2.47 8.53 -6.65
CA LYS A 116 -3.68 7.82 -6.28
C LYS A 116 -3.52 6.96 -5.03
N GLU A 117 -2.31 6.52 -4.69
CA GLU A 117 -2.07 5.87 -3.40
C GLU A 117 -2.00 6.86 -2.27
N LEU A 118 -1.10 7.83 -2.34
CA LEU A 118 -0.88 8.70 -1.20
C LEU A 118 -2.13 9.53 -0.86
N SER A 119 -2.89 9.97 -1.87
CA SER A 119 -4.19 10.62 -1.69
C SER A 119 -5.27 9.70 -1.11
N GLY A 120 -5.04 8.38 -1.09
CA GLY A 120 -5.88 7.39 -0.41
C GLY A 120 -5.44 7.08 1.02
N LEU A 121 -4.22 7.46 1.40
CA LEU A 121 -3.61 7.21 2.71
C LEU A 121 -3.60 8.45 3.60
N PHE A 122 -3.41 9.62 3.01
CA PHE A 122 -3.25 10.90 3.70
C PHE A 122 -4.33 11.90 3.30
N GLU A 123 -4.54 12.90 4.15
CA GLU A 123 -5.39 14.03 3.80
C GLU A 123 -4.71 14.87 2.72
N VAL A 124 -5.43 15.16 1.64
CA VAL A 124 -4.95 16.00 0.55
C VAL A 124 -5.42 17.43 0.80
N VAL A 125 -4.47 18.37 0.81
CA VAL A 125 -4.74 19.79 1.02
C VAL A 125 -4.11 20.62 -0.09
N GLU A 126 -4.73 21.74 -0.43
CA GLU A 126 -4.18 22.70 -1.38
C GLU A 126 -3.47 23.82 -0.60
N SER A 127 -2.19 24.04 -0.88
CA SER A 127 -1.40 25.10 -0.26
C SER A 127 -0.55 25.79 -1.31
N GLU A 128 -0.64 27.12 -1.38
CA GLU A 128 0.15 27.94 -2.32
C GLU A 128 0.02 27.50 -3.80
N GLY A 129 -1.14 26.98 -4.19
CA GLY A 129 -1.40 26.48 -5.55
C GLY A 129 -0.77 25.13 -5.85
N LYS A 130 -0.39 24.38 -4.82
CA LYS A 130 0.16 23.03 -4.90
C LYS A 130 -0.69 22.04 -4.13
N THR A 131 -0.78 20.83 -4.67
CA THR A 131 -1.33 19.67 -3.98
C THR A 131 -0.32 19.16 -2.96
N CYS A 132 -0.72 19.14 -1.70
CA CYS A 132 0.07 18.71 -0.57
C CYS A 132 -0.63 17.57 0.19
N LEU A 133 0.14 16.82 0.97
CA LEU A 133 -0.37 15.82 1.89
C LEU A 133 -0.15 16.28 3.33
N LYS A 134 -1.17 16.18 4.17
CA LYS A 134 -1.07 16.48 5.60
C LYS A 134 -0.81 15.20 6.41
N GLY A 135 -0.05 15.33 7.48
CA GLY A 135 0.15 14.26 8.47
C GLY A 135 1.46 13.48 8.30
N LEU A 136 2.34 13.93 7.41
CA LEU A 136 3.62 13.29 7.17
C LEU A 136 4.68 14.33 6.80
N ARG A 137 5.93 14.00 7.08
CA ARG A 137 7.09 14.76 6.58
C ARG A 137 8.19 13.80 6.11
N LEU A 138 9.09 14.33 5.29
CA LEU A 138 10.31 13.64 4.92
C LEU A 138 11.28 13.67 6.10
N ARG A 139 11.96 12.56 6.38
CA ARG A 139 13.04 12.52 7.37
C ARG A 139 14.21 13.37 6.88
N GLU A 140 14.85 14.09 7.78
CA GLU A 140 16.13 14.74 7.47
C GLU A 140 17.20 13.64 7.30
N GLU A 141 17.93 13.65 6.17
CA GLU A 141 19.12 12.81 6.01
C GLU A 141 20.15 13.28 7.05
N GLY A 142 20.41 12.46 8.08
CA GLY A 142 21.43 12.70 9.09
C GLY A 142 22.84 12.45 8.60
#